data_AF-A0AAE2YDF1-F1
#
_entry.id   AF-A0AAE2YDF1-F1
#
_cell.length_a   1.000
_cell.length_b   1.000
_cell.length_c   1.000
_cell.angle_alpha   90.00
_cell.angle_beta   90.00
_cell.angle_gamma   90.00
#
_symmetry.space_group_name_H-M   'P 1'
#
loop_
_entity.id
_entity.type
_entity.pdbx_description
1 polymer ?
#
loop_
_entity_poly.entity_id
_entity_poly.type
_entity_poly.pdbx_seq_one_letter_code
_entity_poly.pdbx_strand_id
1 'polypeptide(L)'
;MERINASYEQVDFNTILDIALSGIKIIEDKIYGPVYPRLVKRYAMQFLCNKLNIEVPEGSEDWDWPRISEYIDKNLEAYPMGYTAFSYAMAKTEAVLQGKTGVSNRVSINELIKSIKNRFKEIQQASDFISCFKQAIEKVVALKVMPPNAFYKIENEKVIKLEVNACVYKDICEAFIKESVRKYDGSTVCSVGRMITTYIELELGPNYDYKLEKFASPNCEVTIIQID
;
A
#
# COMPACT_ATOMS: atom_id res chain seq x y z
N MET A 1 3.51 -0.84 24.04
CA MET A 1 3.48 -1.31 22.64
C MET A 1 4.83 -1.94 22.34
N GLU A 2 4.86 -2.98 21.54
CA GLU A 2 6.07 -3.65 21.05
C GLU A 2 6.56 -2.93 19.78
N ARG A 3 7.85 -2.65 19.68
CA ARG A 3 8.44 -2.07 18.47
C ARG A 3 8.62 -3.16 17.40
N ILE A 4 8.25 -2.86 16.16
CA ILE A 4 8.55 -3.74 15.03
C ILE A 4 10.05 -3.64 14.73
N ASN A 5 10.74 -4.79 14.71
CA ASN A 5 12.18 -4.85 14.47
C ASN A 5 12.50 -4.73 12.97
N ALA A 6 12.63 -3.52 12.47
CA ALA A 6 13.14 -3.23 11.13
C ALA A 6 14.66 -2.93 11.20
N SER A 7 15.47 -3.69 10.45
CA SER A 7 16.94 -3.54 10.41
C SER A 7 17.42 -2.40 9.51
N TYR A 8 16.53 -1.52 9.07
CA TYR A 8 16.76 -0.44 8.12
C TYR A 8 16.15 0.86 8.62
N GLU A 9 16.75 1.98 8.21
CA GLU A 9 16.32 3.31 8.64
C GLU A 9 15.26 3.93 7.72
N GLN A 10 15.15 3.43 6.49
CA GLN A 10 14.21 3.90 5.48
C GLN A 10 13.62 2.75 4.69
N VAL A 11 12.38 2.91 4.26
CA VAL A 11 11.73 1.92 3.40
C VAL A 11 12.42 1.88 2.02
N ASP A 12 12.44 0.70 1.42
CA ASP A 12 12.93 0.51 0.05
C ASP A 12 11.84 0.89 -0.94
N PHE A 13 11.90 2.12 -1.43
CA PHE A 13 10.95 2.65 -2.40
C PHE A 13 11.05 1.99 -3.78
N ASN A 14 12.19 1.40 -4.14
CA ASN A 14 12.29 0.62 -5.39
C ASN A 14 11.50 -0.68 -5.28
N THR A 15 11.56 -1.34 -4.13
CA THR A 15 10.71 -2.51 -3.88
C THR A 15 9.22 -2.13 -3.95
N ILE A 16 8.83 -0.94 -3.46
CA ILE A 16 7.45 -0.43 -3.60
C ILE A 16 7.07 -0.22 -5.07
N LEU A 17 7.96 0.36 -5.88
CA LEU A 17 7.77 0.52 -7.33
C LEU A 17 7.55 -0.84 -8.00
N ASP A 18 8.42 -1.81 -7.75
CA ASP A 18 8.36 -3.15 -8.37
C ASP A 18 7.05 -3.87 -8.03
N ILE A 19 6.63 -3.78 -6.76
CA ILE A 19 5.34 -4.29 -6.28
C ILE A 19 4.19 -3.62 -7.04
N ALA A 20 4.24 -2.28 -7.17
CA ALA A 20 3.19 -1.51 -7.83
C ALA A 20 3.09 -1.83 -9.33
N LEU A 21 4.21 -1.83 -10.06
CA LEU A 21 4.25 -2.15 -11.50
C LEU A 21 3.78 -3.57 -11.78
N SER A 22 4.19 -4.52 -10.94
CA SER A 22 3.69 -5.91 -11.01
C SER A 22 2.18 -5.94 -10.77
N GLY A 23 1.69 -5.26 -9.73
CA GLY A 23 0.28 -5.18 -9.41
C GLY A 23 -0.56 -4.56 -10.52
N ILE A 24 -0.07 -3.49 -11.16
CA ILE A 24 -0.73 -2.81 -12.27
C ILE A 24 -0.90 -3.76 -13.45
N LYS A 25 0.15 -4.48 -13.84
CA LYS A 25 0.09 -5.46 -14.93
C LYS A 25 -0.92 -6.58 -14.66
N ILE A 26 -0.93 -7.10 -13.43
CA ILE A 26 -1.92 -8.12 -13.02
C ILE A 26 -3.36 -7.61 -13.15
N ILE A 27 -3.62 -6.36 -12.76
CA ILE A 27 -4.97 -5.76 -12.80
C ILE A 27 -5.39 -5.45 -14.24
N GLU A 28 -4.47 -4.97 -15.06
CA GLU A 28 -4.67 -4.82 -16.50
C GLU A 28 -5.10 -6.16 -17.10
N ASP A 29 -4.33 -7.21 -16.88
CA ASP A 29 -4.57 -8.52 -17.50
C ASP A 29 -5.87 -9.19 -17.01
N LYS A 30 -6.28 -8.96 -15.75
CA LYS A 30 -7.35 -9.73 -15.11
C LYS A 30 -8.68 -9.01 -14.89
N ILE A 31 -8.70 -7.68 -14.79
CA ILE A 31 -9.87 -6.95 -14.30
C ILE A 31 -10.33 -5.86 -15.26
N TYR A 32 -9.45 -4.91 -15.56
CA TYR A 32 -9.87 -3.65 -16.20
C TYR A 32 -9.29 -3.45 -17.60
N GLY A 33 -8.31 -4.25 -18.03
CA GLY A 33 -7.67 -4.07 -19.33
C GLY A 33 -6.87 -2.77 -19.42
N PRO A 34 -6.57 -2.28 -20.64
CA PRO A 34 -5.62 -1.20 -20.90
C PRO A 34 -6.06 0.18 -20.36
N VAL A 35 -7.32 0.33 -19.95
CA VAL A 35 -7.78 1.58 -19.32
C VAL A 35 -7.12 1.82 -17.97
N TYR A 36 -6.82 0.75 -17.23
CA TYR A 36 -6.25 0.83 -15.89
C TYR A 36 -4.85 1.44 -15.88
N PRO A 37 -3.84 0.89 -16.58
CA PRO A 37 -2.50 1.47 -16.59
C PRO A 37 -2.52 2.92 -17.11
N ARG A 38 -3.36 3.24 -18.11
CA ARG A 38 -3.51 4.63 -18.60
C ARG A 38 -3.92 5.61 -17.50
N LEU A 39 -4.91 5.24 -16.68
CA LEU A 39 -5.36 6.07 -15.56
C LEU A 39 -4.33 6.12 -14.43
N VAL A 40 -3.66 5.00 -14.13
CA VAL A 40 -2.61 4.96 -13.11
C VAL A 40 -1.45 5.88 -13.49
N LYS A 41 -0.96 5.84 -14.74
CA LYS A 41 0.07 6.75 -15.25
C LYS A 41 -0.31 8.21 -15.02
N ARG A 42 -1.53 8.59 -15.43
CA ARG A 42 -2.07 9.94 -15.28
C ARG A 42 -2.10 10.37 -13.80
N TYR A 43 -2.69 9.57 -12.93
CA TYR A 43 -2.84 9.95 -11.52
C TYR A 43 -1.52 9.94 -10.74
N ALA A 44 -0.55 9.10 -11.12
CA ALA A 44 0.77 9.10 -10.52
C ALA A 44 1.52 10.40 -10.84
N MET A 45 1.52 10.80 -12.12
CA MET A 45 2.12 12.06 -12.56
C MET A 45 1.45 13.28 -11.91
N GLN A 46 0.12 13.32 -11.88
CA GLN A 46 -0.63 14.40 -11.23
C GLN A 46 -0.30 14.50 -9.74
N PHE A 47 -0.22 13.37 -9.03
CA PHE A 47 0.12 13.37 -7.61
C PHE A 47 1.54 13.87 -7.36
N LEU A 48 2.53 13.36 -8.12
CA LEU A 48 3.91 13.78 -7.98
C LEU A 48 4.07 15.29 -8.26
N CYS A 49 3.52 15.77 -9.38
CA CYS A 49 3.65 17.17 -9.77
C CYS A 49 2.97 18.10 -8.75
N ASN A 50 1.82 17.70 -8.22
CA ASN A 50 1.15 18.43 -7.13
C ASN A 50 2.02 18.50 -5.86
N LYS A 51 2.73 17.42 -5.51
CA LYS A 51 3.62 17.40 -4.34
C LYS A 51 4.88 18.25 -4.54
N LEU A 52 5.37 18.34 -5.77
CA LEU A 52 6.49 19.19 -6.16
C LEU A 52 6.07 20.64 -6.43
N ASN A 53 4.77 20.95 -6.42
CA ASN A 53 4.21 22.25 -6.80
C ASN A 53 4.66 22.70 -8.20
N ILE A 54 4.61 21.77 -9.16
CA ILE A 54 4.94 22.01 -10.58
C ILE A 54 3.78 21.56 -11.46
N GLU A 55 3.75 22.06 -12.70
CA GLU A 55 2.78 21.63 -13.70
C GLU A 55 3.11 20.22 -14.22
N VAL A 56 2.06 19.47 -14.56
CA VAL A 56 2.22 18.18 -15.22
C VAL A 56 2.83 18.41 -16.61
N PRO A 57 3.94 17.75 -16.97
CA PRO A 57 4.58 17.95 -18.28
C PRO A 57 3.63 17.69 -19.44
N GLU A 58 3.66 18.57 -20.45
CA GLU A 58 2.89 18.42 -21.68
C GLU A 58 3.28 17.11 -22.41
N GLY A 59 2.29 16.37 -22.91
CA GLY A 59 2.49 15.09 -23.59
C GLY A 59 2.82 13.91 -22.66
N SER A 60 2.72 14.08 -21.32
CA SER A 60 2.97 13.00 -20.36
C SER A 60 1.91 11.90 -20.35
N GLU A 61 0.74 12.14 -20.95
CA GLU A 61 -0.32 11.16 -21.19
C GLU A 61 0.15 9.95 -22.02
N ASP A 62 1.10 10.17 -22.93
CA ASP A 62 1.63 9.16 -23.84
C ASP A 62 2.89 8.48 -23.32
N TRP A 63 3.41 8.90 -22.15
CA TRP A 63 4.61 8.29 -21.58
C TRP A 63 4.35 6.83 -21.20
N ASP A 64 5.38 6.00 -21.36
CA ASP A 64 5.39 4.63 -20.88
C ASP A 64 5.96 4.55 -19.45
N TRP A 65 5.96 3.35 -18.87
CA TRP A 65 6.46 3.16 -17.50
C TRP A 65 7.94 3.55 -17.34
N PRO A 66 8.87 3.17 -18.25
CA PRO A 66 10.27 3.62 -18.16
C PRO A 66 10.40 5.14 -18.08
N ARG A 67 9.70 5.89 -18.93
CA ARG A 67 9.79 7.36 -18.94
C ARG A 67 9.17 7.99 -17.69
N ILE A 68 8.08 7.42 -17.17
CA ILE A 68 7.48 7.87 -15.90
C ILE A 68 8.41 7.59 -14.73
N SER A 69 9.01 6.40 -14.65
CA SER A 69 9.97 6.05 -13.60
C SER A 69 11.19 6.97 -13.64
N GLU A 70 11.77 7.21 -14.82
CA GLU A 70 12.89 8.15 -14.99
C GLU A 70 12.53 9.57 -14.53
N TYR A 71 11.30 10.01 -14.82
CA TYR A 71 10.84 11.31 -14.34
C TYR A 71 10.72 11.35 -12.82
N ILE A 72 10.20 10.31 -12.19
CA ILE A 72 10.13 10.22 -10.73
C ILE A 72 11.54 10.20 -10.13
N ASP A 73 12.47 9.41 -10.68
CA ASP A 73 13.87 9.32 -10.26
C ASP A 73 14.55 10.69 -10.22
N LYS A 74 14.40 11.48 -11.30
CA LYS A 74 14.95 12.83 -11.40
C LYS A 74 14.43 13.79 -10.33
N ASN A 75 13.30 13.47 -9.70
CA ASN A 75 12.65 14.29 -8.69
C ASN A 75 12.72 13.69 -7.27
N LEU A 76 13.41 12.56 -7.06
CA LEU A 76 13.53 11.94 -5.74
C LEU A 76 14.31 12.80 -4.74
N GLU A 77 15.22 13.67 -5.20
CA GLU A 77 15.90 14.63 -4.32
C GLU A 77 14.90 15.63 -3.69
N ALA A 78 13.97 16.15 -4.51
CA ALA A 78 12.95 17.08 -4.06
C ALA A 78 11.80 16.41 -3.31
N TYR A 79 11.47 15.17 -3.67
CA TYR A 79 10.44 14.38 -3.00
C TYR A 79 10.87 12.90 -2.88
N PRO A 80 11.58 12.54 -1.79
CA PRO A 80 12.12 11.18 -1.60
C PRO A 80 11.09 10.05 -1.59
N MET A 81 9.82 10.39 -1.34
CA MET A 81 8.70 9.45 -1.34
C MET A 81 8.03 9.34 -2.72
N GLY A 82 8.68 9.77 -3.80
CA GLY A 82 8.13 9.85 -5.16
C GLY A 82 7.42 8.58 -5.62
N TYR A 83 8.01 7.40 -5.35
CA TYR A 83 7.43 6.11 -5.74
C TYR A 83 6.11 5.76 -5.04
N THR A 84 5.77 6.42 -3.93
CA THR A 84 4.44 6.26 -3.31
C THR A 84 3.31 6.77 -4.22
N ALA A 85 3.61 7.61 -5.22
CA ALA A 85 2.66 8.09 -6.22
C ALA A 85 1.94 6.95 -6.95
N PHE A 86 2.61 5.82 -7.19
CA PHE A 86 1.99 4.65 -7.82
C PHE A 86 0.92 4.02 -6.92
N SER A 87 1.20 3.87 -5.62
CA SER A 87 0.22 3.34 -4.66
C SER A 87 -1.02 4.24 -4.56
N TYR A 88 -0.81 5.56 -4.56
CA TYR A 88 -1.90 6.53 -4.64
C TYR A 88 -2.71 6.34 -5.93
N ALA A 89 -2.03 6.31 -7.08
CA ALA A 89 -2.64 6.27 -8.39
C ALA A 89 -3.44 4.98 -8.63
N MET A 90 -2.95 3.83 -8.16
CA MET A 90 -3.68 2.56 -8.19
C MET A 90 -5.00 2.66 -7.43
N ALA A 91 -4.98 3.17 -6.19
CA ALA A 91 -6.18 3.33 -5.39
C ALA A 91 -7.14 4.38 -5.98
N LYS A 92 -6.63 5.51 -6.48
CA LYS A 92 -7.44 6.51 -7.16
C LYS A 92 -8.12 5.94 -8.41
N THR A 93 -7.38 5.17 -9.20
CA THR A 93 -7.89 4.53 -10.42
C THR A 93 -9.00 3.53 -10.08
N GLU A 94 -8.80 2.68 -9.08
CA GLU A 94 -9.85 1.79 -8.57
C GLU A 94 -11.12 2.58 -8.20
N ALA A 95 -10.97 3.63 -7.38
CA ALA A 95 -12.10 4.43 -6.94
C ALA A 95 -12.85 5.09 -8.10
N VAL A 96 -12.15 5.50 -9.17
CA VAL A 96 -12.78 6.06 -10.37
C VAL A 96 -13.52 5.00 -11.19
N LEU A 97 -12.96 3.80 -11.32
CA LEU A 97 -13.53 2.75 -12.18
C LEU A 97 -14.72 2.01 -11.53
N GLN A 98 -14.71 1.82 -10.22
CA GLN A 98 -15.76 1.05 -9.52
C GLN A 98 -16.41 1.80 -8.34
N GLY A 99 -16.11 3.09 -8.17
CA GLY A 99 -16.65 3.93 -7.10
C GLY A 99 -15.97 3.78 -5.74
N LYS A 100 -15.23 2.69 -5.50
CA LYS A 100 -14.54 2.37 -4.24
C LYS A 100 -13.21 1.64 -4.48
N THR A 101 -12.38 1.51 -3.44
CA THR A 101 -11.12 0.76 -3.48
C THR A 101 -11.22 -0.59 -2.75
N GLY A 102 -10.37 -1.55 -3.13
CA GLY A 102 -10.18 -2.80 -2.40
C GLY A 102 -9.99 -4.03 -3.29
N VAL A 103 -10.76 -4.12 -4.37
CA VAL A 103 -10.85 -5.32 -5.23
C VAL A 103 -9.50 -5.63 -5.90
N SER A 104 -8.90 -4.64 -6.56
CA SER A 104 -7.74 -4.89 -7.42
C SER A 104 -6.49 -5.14 -6.59
N ASN A 105 -6.34 -4.47 -5.45
CA ASN A 105 -5.30 -4.79 -4.46
C ASN A 105 -5.36 -6.22 -3.91
N ARG A 106 -6.55 -6.79 -3.66
CA ARG A 106 -6.65 -8.21 -3.28
C ARG A 106 -6.06 -9.08 -4.41
N VAL A 107 -6.48 -8.86 -5.66
CA VAL A 107 -5.97 -9.62 -6.81
C VAL A 107 -4.45 -9.45 -6.99
N SER A 108 -3.93 -8.22 -6.91
CA SER A 108 -2.50 -7.96 -7.05
C SER A 108 -1.67 -8.59 -5.92
N ILE A 109 -2.11 -8.45 -4.66
CA ILE A 109 -1.39 -9.04 -3.52
C ILE A 109 -1.49 -10.56 -3.53
N ASN A 110 -2.60 -11.17 -3.98
CA ASN A 110 -2.68 -12.62 -4.15
C ASN A 110 -1.57 -13.15 -5.08
N GLU A 111 -1.37 -12.49 -6.21
CA GLU A 111 -0.34 -12.88 -7.19
C GLU A 111 1.07 -12.50 -6.74
N LEU A 112 1.23 -11.37 -6.05
CA LEU A 112 2.50 -10.98 -5.43
C LEU A 112 2.90 -11.97 -4.31
N ILE A 113 1.96 -12.41 -3.49
CA ILE A 113 2.21 -13.40 -2.46
C ILE A 113 2.51 -14.75 -3.10
N LYS A 114 1.86 -15.15 -4.19
CA LYS A 114 2.28 -16.36 -4.94
C LYS A 114 3.73 -16.25 -5.42
N SER A 115 4.14 -15.09 -5.94
CA SER A 115 5.53 -14.89 -6.38
C SER A 115 6.53 -14.84 -5.21
N ILE A 116 6.12 -14.29 -4.06
CA ILE A 116 6.88 -14.30 -2.80
C ILE A 116 6.95 -15.70 -2.21
N LYS A 117 5.86 -16.48 -2.16
CA LYS A 117 5.85 -17.88 -1.69
C LYS A 117 6.82 -18.74 -2.51
N ASN A 118 6.95 -18.47 -3.80
CA ASN A 118 7.96 -19.13 -4.64
C ASN A 118 9.41 -18.72 -4.27
N ARG A 119 9.61 -17.52 -3.73
CA ARG A 119 10.92 -16.99 -3.26
C ARG A 119 11.26 -17.42 -1.83
N PHE A 120 10.27 -17.55 -0.96
CA PHE A 120 10.42 -17.96 0.44
C PHE A 120 9.84 -19.38 0.61
N LYS A 121 10.66 -20.39 0.34
CA LYS A 121 10.28 -21.83 0.31
C LYS A 121 9.82 -22.41 1.66
N GLU A 122 9.86 -21.65 2.75
CA GLU A 122 9.59 -22.13 4.11
C GLU A 122 8.50 -21.30 4.79
N ILE A 123 7.25 -21.44 4.33
CA ILE A 123 6.13 -20.79 5.02
C ILE A 123 5.27 -21.87 5.64
N GLN A 124 5.42 -22.05 6.95
CA GLN A 124 4.40 -22.73 7.74
C GLN A 124 3.14 -21.86 7.71
N GLN A 125 2.04 -22.43 7.23
CA GLN A 125 0.74 -21.76 7.22
C GLN A 125 0.38 -21.36 8.66
N ALA A 126 0.10 -20.07 8.88
CA ALA A 126 -0.32 -19.60 10.19
C ALA A 126 -1.66 -20.26 10.57
N SER A 127 -1.77 -20.71 11.82
CA SER A 127 -2.99 -21.34 12.35
C SER A 127 -3.99 -20.36 12.94
N ASP A 128 -3.55 -19.15 13.30
CA ASP A 128 -4.35 -18.16 14.02
C ASP A 128 -4.01 -16.72 13.60
N PHE A 129 -4.91 -15.80 13.94
CA PHE A 129 -4.84 -14.38 13.58
C PHE A 129 -3.55 -13.69 14.05
N ILE A 130 -3.14 -13.93 15.29
CA ILE A 130 -1.96 -13.27 15.88
C ILE A 130 -0.68 -13.77 15.19
N SER A 131 -0.56 -15.09 15.02
CA SER A 131 0.58 -15.69 14.31
C SER A 131 0.65 -15.21 12.86
N CYS A 132 -0.50 -15.11 12.18
CA CYS A 132 -0.57 -14.61 10.81
C CYS A 132 -0.18 -13.13 10.72
N PHE A 133 -0.64 -12.29 11.66
CA PHE A 133 -0.22 -10.89 11.75
C PHE A 133 1.30 -10.77 11.90
N LYS A 134 1.92 -11.55 12.81
CA LYS A 134 3.38 -11.52 13.00
C LYS A 134 4.13 -11.93 11.73
N GLN A 135 3.68 -12.98 11.05
CA GLN A 135 4.25 -13.38 9.75
C GLN A 135 4.08 -12.28 8.68
N ALA A 136 2.93 -11.60 8.66
CA ALA A 136 2.70 -10.48 7.77
C ALA A 136 3.76 -9.39 8.01
N ILE A 137 3.97 -9.00 9.27
CA ILE A 137 5.00 -8.03 9.70
C ILE A 137 6.39 -8.48 9.26
N GLU A 138 6.78 -9.73 9.52
CA GLU A 138 8.09 -10.26 9.13
C GLU A 138 8.33 -10.15 7.62
N LYS A 139 7.31 -10.41 6.80
CA LYS A 139 7.42 -10.32 5.34
C LYS A 139 7.56 -8.89 4.85
N VAL A 140 6.73 -7.98 5.34
CA VAL A 140 6.82 -6.56 4.96
C VAL A 140 8.12 -5.92 5.48
N VAL A 141 8.65 -6.42 6.60
CA VAL A 141 10.00 -6.08 7.07
C VAL A 141 11.07 -6.66 6.15
N ALA A 142 10.97 -7.93 5.74
CA ALA A 142 11.94 -8.55 4.83
C ALA A 142 11.99 -7.88 3.45
N LEU A 143 10.84 -7.40 2.96
CA LEU A 143 10.72 -6.59 1.74
C LEU A 143 11.17 -5.13 1.94
N LYS A 144 11.53 -4.74 3.17
CA LYS A 144 11.89 -3.38 3.55
C LYS A 144 10.82 -2.32 3.26
N VAL A 145 9.53 -2.69 3.30
CA VAL A 145 8.41 -1.76 3.04
C VAL A 145 7.62 -1.37 4.29
N MET A 146 7.98 -1.90 5.47
CA MET A 146 7.39 -1.50 6.74
C MET A 146 8.04 -0.21 7.25
N PRO A 147 7.27 0.81 7.67
CA PRO A 147 7.85 1.98 8.33
C PRO A 147 8.67 1.57 9.58
N PRO A 148 9.92 2.02 9.72
CA PRO A 148 10.84 1.54 10.79
C PRO A 148 10.49 2.05 12.20
N ASN A 149 9.57 3.01 12.28
CA ASN A 149 9.03 3.56 13.52
C ASN A 149 7.60 3.07 13.77
N ALA A 150 7.33 1.82 13.40
CA ALA A 150 6.05 1.16 13.64
C ALA A 150 6.09 0.31 14.93
N PHE A 151 4.96 0.32 15.64
CA PHE A 151 4.75 -0.38 16.90
C PHE A 151 3.42 -1.12 16.84
N TYR A 152 3.28 -2.22 17.57
CA TYR A 152 2.01 -2.89 17.72
C TYR A 152 1.69 -3.26 19.17
N LYS A 153 0.43 -3.56 19.44
CA LYS A 153 -0.03 -4.12 20.70
C LYS A 153 -1.18 -5.08 20.41
N ILE A 154 -1.04 -6.32 20.84
CA ILE A 154 -2.14 -7.27 20.85
C ILE A 154 -3.04 -6.88 22.03
N GLU A 155 -4.28 -6.47 21.77
CA GLU A 155 -5.25 -6.17 22.82
C GLU A 155 -5.98 -7.46 23.26
N ASN A 156 -6.29 -8.33 22.30
CA ASN A 156 -6.84 -9.68 22.51
C ASN A 156 -6.71 -10.53 21.23
N GLU A 157 -7.29 -11.73 21.23
CA GLU A 157 -7.25 -12.69 20.11
C GLU A 157 -7.89 -12.20 18.80
N LYS A 158 -8.67 -11.12 18.82
CA LYS A 158 -9.35 -10.56 17.63
C LYS A 158 -8.90 -9.15 17.27
N VAL A 159 -8.09 -8.49 18.11
CA VAL A 159 -7.79 -7.07 17.98
C VAL A 159 -6.31 -6.79 18.20
N ILE A 160 -5.68 -6.18 17.21
CA ILE A 160 -4.30 -5.71 17.24
C ILE A 160 -4.29 -4.22 16.91
N LYS A 161 -3.65 -3.42 17.76
CA LYS A 161 -3.38 -2.01 17.47
C LYS A 161 -2.01 -1.85 16.86
N LEU A 162 -1.91 -1.04 15.82
CA LEU A 162 -0.68 -0.64 15.15
C LEU A 162 -0.56 0.88 15.26
N GLU A 163 0.61 1.35 15.66
CA GLU A 163 0.97 2.76 15.68
C GLU A 163 2.16 2.97 14.73
N VAL A 164 2.10 3.99 13.89
CA VAL A 164 3.21 4.35 13.00
C VAL A 164 3.58 5.81 13.21
N ASN A 165 4.76 6.04 13.77
CA ASN A 165 5.34 7.37 13.94
C ASN A 165 6.00 7.80 12.63
N ALA A 166 5.77 9.05 12.21
CA ALA A 166 6.30 9.61 10.96
C ALA A 166 6.11 8.68 9.73
N CYS A 167 4.87 8.25 9.49
CA CYS A 167 4.55 7.32 8.43
C CYS A 167 4.91 7.88 7.04
N VAL A 168 5.77 7.16 6.31
CA VAL A 168 6.21 7.49 4.93
C VAL A 168 5.08 7.46 3.90
N TYR A 169 3.92 6.91 4.27
CA TYR A 169 2.72 6.88 3.43
C TYR A 169 1.72 8.00 3.78
N LYS A 170 2.10 8.96 4.64
CA LYS A 170 1.22 10.04 5.08
C LYS A 170 0.65 10.81 3.89
N ASP A 171 1.48 11.19 2.93
CA ASP A 171 1.08 12.03 1.80
C ASP A 171 0.01 11.38 0.91
N ILE A 172 0.11 10.07 0.68
CA ILE A 172 -0.89 9.34 -0.11
C ILE A 172 -2.20 9.17 0.67
N CYS A 173 -2.12 8.92 1.98
CA CYS A 173 -3.29 8.79 2.84
C CYS A 173 -4.02 10.14 3.00
N GLU A 174 -3.28 11.25 3.08
CA GLU A 174 -3.83 12.60 3.09
C GLU A 174 -4.60 12.89 1.80
N ALA A 175 -4.01 12.55 0.65
CA ALA A 175 -4.68 12.70 -0.64
C ALA A 175 -5.95 11.84 -0.72
N PHE A 176 -5.95 10.62 -0.19
CA PHE A 176 -7.17 9.80 -0.12
C PHE A 176 -8.27 10.48 0.69
N ILE A 177 -7.95 11.09 1.82
CA ILE A 177 -8.91 11.82 2.64
C ILE A 177 -9.47 13.03 1.88
N LYS A 178 -8.58 13.86 1.32
CA LYS A 178 -8.94 15.08 0.58
C LYS A 178 -9.81 14.78 -0.64
N GLU A 179 -9.51 13.70 -1.34
CA GLU A 179 -10.19 13.33 -2.59
C GLU A 179 -11.31 12.30 -2.39
N SER A 180 -11.65 11.96 -1.15
CA SER A 180 -12.67 10.96 -0.81
C SER A 180 -12.46 9.60 -1.48
N VAL A 181 -11.19 9.17 -1.61
CA VAL A 181 -10.84 7.79 -1.97
C VAL A 181 -11.06 6.92 -0.74
N ARG A 182 -12.10 6.08 -0.77
CA ARG A 182 -12.54 5.28 0.39
C ARG A 182 -12.43 3.78 0.13
N LYS A 183 -12.37 3.00 1.22
CA LYS A 183 -12.67 1.56 1.23
C LYS A 183 -14.12 1.32 0.81
N TYR A 184 -14.46 0.06 0.53
CA TYR A 184 -15.82 -0.35 0.17
C TYR A 184 -16.87 0.03 1.21
N ASP A 185 -16.54 -0.13 2.49
CA ASP A 185 -17.36 0.28 3.65
C ASP A 185 -17.47 1.81 3.86
N GLY A 186 -16.82 2.61 2.99
CA GLY A 186 -16.81 4.07 3.08
C GLY A 186 -15.75 4.64 4.02
N SER A 187 -15.02 3.80 4.76
CA SER A 187 -13.97 4.24 5.68
C SER A 187 -12.68 4.63 4.94
N THR A 188 -11.77 5.31 5.66
CA THR A 188 -10.52 5.83 5.11
C THR A 188 -9.51 4.72 4.84
N VAL A 189 -8.83 4.80 3.69
CA VAL A 189 -7.76 3.88 3.32
C VAL A 189 -6.49 4.18 4.11
N CYS A 190 -5.86 3.15 4.67
CA CYS A 190 -4.52 3.23 5.26
C CYS A 190 -3.61 2.24 4.53
N SER A 191 -2.50 2.72 3.97
CA SER A 191 -1.60 1.86 3.17
C SER A 191 -0.99 0.72 3.97
N VAL A 192 -0.54 1.00 5.21
CA VAL A 192 0.04 -0.03 6.09
C VAL A 192 -1.02 -1.02 6.56
N GLY A 193 -2.17 -0.52 7.04
CA GLY A 193 -3.30 -1.35 7.44
C GLY A 193 -3.75 -2.28 6.31
N ARG A 194 -3.92 -1.73 5.10
CA ARG A 194 -4.30 -2.46 3.90
C ARG A 194 -3.30 -3.55 3.53
N MET A 195 -2.00 -3.27 3.58
CA MET A 195 -0.96 -4.24 3.24
C MET A 195 -0.99 -5.44 4.19
N ILE A 196 -1.08 -5.18 5.50
CA ILE A 196 -1.11 -6.22 6.52
C ILE A 196 -2.41 -7.02 6.45
N THR A 197 -3.58 -6.37 6.41
CA THR A 197 -4.85 -7.09 6.38
C THR A 197 -5.02 -7.90 5.12
N THR A 198 -4.57 -7.41 3.96
CA THR A 198 -4.66 -8.19 2.73
C THR A 198 -3.83 -9.47 2.82
N TYR A 199 -2.66 -9.44 3.49
CA TYR A 199 -1.89 -10.65 3.76
C TYR A 199 -2.66 -11.62 4.68
N ILE A 200 -3.26 -11.11 5.75
CA ILE A 200 -4.01 -11.93 6.71
C ILE A 200 -5.23 -12.58 6.03
N GLU A 201 -5.98 -11.80 5.25
CA GLU A 201 -7.13 -12.31 4.47
C GLU A 201 -6.73 -13.43 3.51
N LEU A 202 -5.48 -13.40 3.03
CA LEU A 202 -4.97 -14.40 2.10
C LEU A 202 -4.61 -15.72 2.75
N GLU A 203 -4.10 -15.70 3.97
CA GLU A 203 -3.71 -16.91 4.68
C GLU A 203 -4.88 -17.54 5.44
N LEU A 204 -5.73 -16.69 6.05
CA LEU A 204 -6.81 -17.13 6.95
C LEU A 204 -8.21 -17.01 6.34
N GLY A 205 -8.33 -16.45 5.14
CA GLY A 205 -9.61 -16.24 4.47
C GLY A 205 -10.24 -14.89 4.79
N PRO A 206 -11.47 -14.64 4.32
CA PRO A 206 -12.18 -13.39 4.61
C PRO A 206 -12.42 -13.25 6.12
N ASN A 207 -12.86 -12.08 6.57
CA ASN A 207 -13.16 -11.72 7.98
C ASN A 207 -12.05 -10.99 8.74
N TYR A 208 -11.17 -10.30 8.02
CA TYR A 208 -10.17 -9.43 8.66
C TYR A 208 -10.19 -8.06 7.99
N ASP A 209 -10.12 -7.01 8.79
CA ASP A 209 -10.13 -5.65 8.28
C ASP A 209 -9.28 -4.73 9.17
N TYR A 210 -9.14 -3.49 8.74
CA TYR A 210 -8.51 -2.45 9.51
C TYR A 210 -9.37 -1.19 9.56
N LYS A 211 -9.15 -0.41 10.62
CA LYS A 211 -9.70 0.91 10.82
C LYS A 211 -8.59 1.89 11.15
N LEU A 212 -8.49 2.96 10.38
CA LEU A 212 -7.64 4.10 10.72
C LEU A 212 -8.35 4.94 11.79
N GLU A 213 -7.88 4.86 13.02
CA GLU A 213 -8.47 5.54 14.19
C GLU A 213 -8.00 6.99 14.28
N LYS A 214 -6.69 7.21 14.06
CA LYS A 214 -6.09 8.55 14.05
C LYS A 214 -5.19 8.70 12.84
N PHE A 215 -5.33 9.84 12.17
CA PHE A 215 -4.49 10.22 11.04
C PHE A 215 -3.56 11.37 11.43
N ALA A 216 -2.26 11.10 11.39
CA ALA A 216 -1.19 12.09 11.26
C ALA A 216 -1.18 13.26 12.28
N SER A 217 -1.34 12.99 13.59
CA SER A 217 -0.87 13.90 14.66
C SER A 217 -0.81 13.26 16.05
N PRO A 218 0.39 12.97 16.62
CA PRO A 218 1.72 12.93 16.00
C PRO A 218 1.98 11.67 15.17
N ASN A 219 1.05 10.72 15.20
CA ASN A 219 1.20 9.38 14.63
C ASN A 219 -0.07 8.94 13.91
N CYS A 220 0.04 7.81 13.20
CA CYS A 220 -1.14 7.10 12.69
C CYS A 220 -1.45 5.94 13.63
N GLU A 221 -2.71 5.81 14.05
CA GLU A 221 -3.20 4.67 14.81
C GLU A 221 -4.15 3.86 13.93
N VAL A 222 -3.86 2.57 13.79
CA VAL A 222 -4.63 1.62 13.00
C VAL A 222 -5.02 0.44 13.87
N THR A 223 -6.30 0.12 13.91
CA THR A 223 -6.78 -1.12 14.51
C THR A 223 -6.91 -2.17 13.42
N ILE A 224 -6.29 -3.33 13.59
CA ILE A 224 -6.48 -4.52 12.76
C ILE A 224 -7.38 -5.47 13.55
N ILE A 225 -8.47 -5.90 12.92
CA ILE A 225 -9.56 -6.61 13.57
C ILE A 225 -9.94 -7.87 12.79
N GLN A 226 -10.23 -8.94 13.53
CA GLN A 226 -11.03 -10.05 13.04
C GLN A 226 -12.52 -9.68 13.19
N ILE A 227 -13.25 -9.75 12.09
CA ILE A 227 -14.70 -9.50 12.03
C ILE A 227 -15.42 -10.85 12.22
N ASP A 228 -16.57 -10.84 12.88
CA ASP A 228 -17.43 -12.03 13.04
C ASP A 228 -18.43 -12.18 11.87
#